data_AF-A0A950JZL1-F1
#
_entry.id   AF-A0A950JZL1-F1
#
_cell.length_a   1.000
_cell.length_b   1.000
_cell.length_c   1.000
_cell.angle_alpha   90.00
_cell.angle_beta   90.00
_cell.angle_gamma   90.00
#
_symmetry.space_group_name_H-M   'P 1'
#
loop_
_entity.id
_entity.type
_entity.pdbx_description
1 polymer ?
#
loop_
_entity_poly.entity_id
_entity_poly.type
_entity_poly.pdbx_seq_one_letter_code
_entity_poly.pdbx_strand_id
1 'polypeptide(L)'
;CTYCVQRIVRTRIEAEKEHRPIREGEVQTACQQACPSKAIDFGDLLRPDSSVSRLRSSPRHYELLGELQTRPRTTYLARVRNPNPELEGA
;
A
#
# COMPACT_ATOMS: atom_id res chain seq x y z
N CYS A 1 -8.94 -11.79 1.41
CA CYS A 1 -8.97 -10.36 1.03
C CYS A 1 -8.86 -10.27 -0.48
N THR A 2 -9.79 -9.61 -1.17
CA THR A 2 -9.78 -9.44 -2.64
C THR A 2 -9.39 -8.03 -3.07
N TYR A 3 -8.73 -7.26 -2.18
CA TYR A 3 -8.36 -5.86 -2.40
C TYR A 3 -9.50 -4.93 -2.83
N CYS A 4 -10.72 -5.22 -2.34
CA CYS A 4 -11.93 -4.50 -2.75
C CYS A 4 -12.13 -4.48 -4.27
N VAL A 5 -12.00 -5.63 -4.93
CA VAL A 5 -12.21 -5.78 -6.38
C VAL A 5 -13.49 -5.10 -6.88
N GLN A 6 -14.55 -5.07 -6.08
CA GLN A 6 -15.79 -4.35 -6.40
C GLN A 6 -15.59 -2.84 -6.57
N ARG A 7 -14.71 -2.21 -5.77
CA ARG A 7 -14.36 -0.79 -5.89
C ARG A 7 -13.42 -0.54 -7.06
N ILE A 8 -12.47 -1.45 -7.30
CA ILE A 8 -11.54 -1.40 -8.44
C ILE A 8 -12.33 -1.46 -9.75
N VAL A 9 -13.18 -2.48 -9.91
CA VAL A 9 -13.96 -2.70 -11.13
C VAL A 9 -14.90 -1.53 -11.40
N ARG A 10 -15.62 -1.04 -10.38
CA ARG A 10 -16.49 0.13 -10.56
C ARG A 10 -15.71 1.35 -11.06
N THR A 11 -14.57 1.65 -10.43
CA THR A 11 -13.74 2.81 -10.82
C THR A 11 -13.15 2.64 -12.21
N ARG A 12 -12.73 1.42 -12.55
CA ARG A 12 -12.25 1.07 -13.89
C ARG A 12 -13.32 1.31 -14.95
N ILE A 13 -14.55 0.84 -14.72
CA ILE A 13 -15.68 1.03 -15.64
C ILE A 13 -15.97 2.51 -15.86
N GLU A 14 -16.00 3.33 -14.81
CA GLU A 14 -16.22 4.78 -14.96
C GLU A 14 -15.07 5.47 -15.71
N ALA A 15 -13.82 5.13 -15.40
CA ALA A 15 -12.66 5.66 -16.13
C ALA A 15 -12.67 5.27 -17.62
N GLU A 16 -13.06 4.02 -17.94
CA GLU A 16 -13.22 3.55 -19.32
C GLU A 16 -14.32 4.29 -20.07
N LYS A 17 -15.49 4.54 -19.46
CA LYS A 17 -16.56 5.37 -20.05
C LYS A 17 -16.09 6.79 -20.36
N GLU A 18 -15.29 7.35 -19.46
CA GLU A 18 -14.70 8.69 -19.60
C GLU A 18 -13.44 8.71 -20.50
N HIS A 19 -13.05 7.58 -21.12
CA HIS A 19 -11.87 7.45 -21.99
C HIS A 19 -10.57 7.94 -21.35
N ARG A 20 -10.38 7.65 -20.06
CA ARG A 20 -9.21 8.07 -19.29
C ARG A 20 -8.66 6.93 -18.44
N PRO A 21 -7.39 6.99 -18.00
CA PRO A 21 -6.89 6.07 -17.00
C PRO A 21 -7.52 6.33 -15.61
N ILE A 22 -7.41 5.34 -14.74
CA ILE A 22 -7.69 5.50 -13.31
C ILE A 22 -6.64 6.46 -12.73
N ARG A 23 -7.10 7.48 -12.02
CA ARG A 23 -6.24 8.47 -11.37
C ARG A 23 -5.71 7.94 -10.04
N GLU A 24 -4.58 8.47 -9.60
CA GLU A 24 -4.02 8.13 -8.29
C GLU A 24 -5.02 8.49 -7.17
N GLY A 25 -5.23 7.55 -6.25
CA GLY A 25 -6.16 7.72 -5.12
C GLY A 25 -7.66 7.66 -5.48
N GLU A 26 -8.02 7.45 -6.74
CA GLU A 26 -9.42 7.30 -7.18
C GLU A 26 -10.05 6.01 -6.66
N VAL A 27 -9.23 4.95 -6.53
CA VAL A 27 -9.60 3.73 -5.83
C VAL A 27 -9.08 3.80 -4.39
N GLN A 28 -9.98 3.82 -3.42
CA GLN A 28 -9.65 3.59 -2.01
C GLN A 28 -10.28 2.30 -1.52
N THR A 29 -9.45 1.41 -0.97
CA THR A 29 -9.95 0.17 -0.37
C THR A 29 -10.67 0.46 0.95
N ALA A 30 -11.56 -0.45 1.36
CA ALA A 30 -12.31 -0.28 2.60
C ALA A 30 -11.39 -0.18 3.83
N CYS A 31 -10.34 -1.02 3.90
CA CYS A 31 -9.38 -1.02 5.00
C CYS A 31 -8.48 0.22 4.99
N GLN A 32 -8.05 0.71 3.83
CA GLN A 32 -7.33 1.99 3.70
C GLN A 32 -8.19 3.16 4.18
N GLN A 33 -9.44 3.24 3.72
CA GLN A 33 -10.36 4.32 4.08
C GLN A 33 -10.73 4.28 5.57
N ALA A 34 -10.91 3.10 6.15
CA ALA A 34 -11.30 2.94 7.54
C ALA A 34 -10.15 3.15 8.54
N CYS A 35 -8.89 3.05 8.09
CA CYS A 35 -7.73 3.11 8.97
C CYS A 35 -7.40 4.56 9.37
N PRO A 36 -7.61 4.98 10.64
CA PRO A 36 -7.38 6.37 11.04
C PRO A 36 -5.90 6.77 11.00
N SER A 37 -5.01 5.80 11.24
CA SER A 37 -3.56 6.02 11.18
C SER A 37 -2.98 6.02 9.77
N LYS A 38 -3.81 5.74 8.74
CA LYS A 38 -3.38 5.65 7.34
C LYS A 38 -2.25 4.64 7.12
N ALA A 39 -2.29 3.53 7.86
CA ALA A 39 -1.25 2.50 7.81
C ALA A 39 -1.24 1.68 6.52
N ILE A 40 -2.36 1.66 5.79
CA ILE A 40 -2.52 0.89 4.54
C ILE A 40 -2.56 1.88 3.39
N ASP A 41 -1.68 1.70 2.42
CA ASP A 41 -1.68 2.44 1.17
C ASP A 41 -1.96 1.46 0.01
N PHE A 42 -2.82 1.87 -0.92
CA PHE A 42 -3.23 1.07 -2.07
C PHE A 42 -3.21 1.94 -3.31
N GLY A 43 -2.64 1.43 -4.39
CA GLY A 43 -2.42 2.17 -5.62
C GLY A 43 -1.81 1.29 -6.70
N ASP A 44 -1.49 1.91 -7.84
CA ASP A 44 -0.88 1.23 -8.98
C ASP A 44 0.64 1.11 -8.82
N LEU A 45 1.14 -0.12 -8.89
CA LEU A 45 2.58 -0.44 -8.80
C LEU A 45 3.33 -0.14 -10.10
N LEU A 46 2.64 -0.01 -11.23
CA LEU A 46 3.25 0.32 -12.52
C LEU A 46 3.56 1.82 -12.62
N ARG A 47 2.89 2.64 -11.81
CA ARG A 47 3.13 4.08 -11.71
C ARG A 47 4.29 4.37 -10.76
N PRO A 48 5.45 4.86 -11.24
CA PRO A 48 6.59 5.14 -10.37
C PRO A 48 6.32 6.29 -9.38
N ASP A 49 5.42 7.18 -9.75
CA ASP A 49 4.98 8.34 -8.97
C ASP A 49 3.87 8.04 -7.96
N SER A 50 3.42 6.78 -7.84
CA SER A 50 2.39 6.39 -6.88
C SER A 50 2.92 6.40 -5.44
N SER A 51 2.02 6.58 -4.47
CA SER A 51 2.37 6.49 -3.05
C SER A 51 2.93 5.11 -2.71
N VAL A 52 2.30 4.04 -3.21
CA VAL A 52 2.73 2.66 -2.98
C VAL A 52 4.11 2.38 -3.57
N SER A 53 4.41 2.86 -4.78
CA SER A 53 5.74 2.70 -5.40
C SER A 53 6.83 3.34 -4.54
N ARG A 54 6.60 4.54 -4.00
CA ARG A 54 7.51 5.19 -3.05
C ARG A 54 7.65 4.42 -1.74
N LEU A 55 6.57 3.84 -1.22
CA LEU A 55 6.64 3.05 0.02
C LEU A 55 7.40 1.73 -0.20
N ARG A 56 7.29 1.09 -1.38
CA ARG A 56 8.05 -0.12 -1.71
C ARG A 56 9.54 0.13 -1.94
N SER A 57 9.94 1.33 -2.35
CA SER A 57 11.36 1.70 -2.47
C SER A 57 12.01 2.11 -1.14
N SER A 58 11.21 2.24 -0.07
CA SER A 58 11.71 2.53 1.28
C SER A 58 12.68 1.45 1.76
N PRO A 59 13.77 1.81 2.48
CA PRO A 59 14.67 0.83 3.09
C PRO A 59 13.99 -0.02 4.18
N ARG A 60 12.80 0.37 4.64
CA ARG A 60 12.00 -0.39 5.60
C ARG A 60 11.08 -1.43 4.95
N HIS A 61 11.01 -1.47 3.62
CA HIS A 61 10.16 -2.42 2.90
C HIS A 61 10.65 -3.85 3.10
N TYR A 62 9.72 -4.77 3.38
CA TYR A 62 9.99 -6.20 3.37
C TYR A 62 8.77 -7.00 2.88
N GLU A 63 9.05 -8.18 2.33
CA GLU A 63 8.06 -9.18 1.96
C GLU A 63 7.93 -10.21 3.08
N LEU A 64 6.70 -10.59 3.42
CA LEU A 64 6.46 -11.61 4.44
C LEU A 64 6.82 -12.99 3.88
N LEU A 65 7.70 -13.73 4.56
CA LEU A 65 8.19 -15.05 4.12
C LEU A 65 8.82 -15.02 2.71
N GLY A 66 9.68 -14.03 2.46
CA GLY A 66 10.31 -13.80 1.15
C GLY A 66 11.14 -14.99 0.64
N GLU A 67 11.68 -15.81 1.55
CA GLU A 67 12.41 -17.04 1.28
C GLU A 67 11.58 -18.07 0.50
N LEU A 68 10.25 -18.02 0.61
CA LEU A 68 9.33 -18.93 -0.11
C LEU A 68 9.04 -18.48 -1.55
N GLN A 69 9.56 -17.33 -1.98
CA GLN A 69 9.38 -16.77 -3.33
C GLN A 69 7.92 -16.66 -3.80
N THR A 70 6.97 -16.43 -2.89
CA THR A 70 5.54 -16.28 -3.22
C THR A 70 5.23 -14.95 -3.93
N ARG A 71 6.17 -14.00 -3.93
CA ARG A 71 6.09 -12.67 -4.58
C ARG A 71 4.77 -11.95 -4.23
N PRO A 72 4.49 -11.73 -2.93
CA PRO A 72 3.23 -11.15 -2.50
C PRO A 72 3.09 -9.69 -2.98
N ARG A 73 1.87 -9.29 -3.35
CA ARG A 73 1.57 -7.90 -3.72
C ARG A 73 1.39 -6.98 -2.50
N THR A 74 0.92 -7.54 -1.38
CA THR A 74 0.89 -6.82 -0.10
C THR A 74 2.24 -7.00 0.57
N THR A 75 2.90 -5.89 0.84
CA THR A 75 4.21 -5.83 1.50
C THR A 75 4.16 -4.83 2.64
N TYR A 76 5.14 -4.89 3.53
CA TYR A 76 5.08 -4.21 4.81
C TYR A 76 6.26 -3.27 5.00
N LEU A 77 6.08 -2.31 5.90
CA LEU A 77 7.16 -1.45 6.39
C LEU A 77 7.54 -1.87 7.80
N ALA A 78 8.83 -2.02 8.04
CA ALA A 78 9.36 -2.34 9.36
C ALA A 78 8.98 -1.25 10.39
N ARG A 79 8.57 -1.70 11.58
CA ARG A 79 8.28 -0.82 12.72
C ARG A 79 9.58 -0.29 13.31
N VAL A 80 9.72 1.02 13.39
CA VAL A 80 10.81 1.70 14.10
C VAL A 80 10.31 2.07 15.49
N ARG A 81 10.96 1.57 16.55
CA ARG A 81 10.54 1.81 17.95
C ARG A 81 11.16 3.07 18.57
N ASN A 82 12.27 3.56 18.02
CA ASN A 82 13.00 4.75 18.47
C ASN A 82 13.15 4.84 20.01
N PRO A 83 13.89 3.90 20.63
CA PRO A 83 14.11 3.90 22.08
C PRO A 83 14.90 5.14 22.53
N ASN A 84 14.69 5.57 23.77
CA ASN A 84 15.45 6.68 24.36
C ASN A 84 16.80 6.15 24.88
N PRO A 85 17.95 6.69 24.42
CA PRO A 85 19.28 6.27 24.87
C PRO A 85 19.49 6.34 26.39
N GLU A 86 18.82 7.25 27.09
CA GLU A 86 18.95 7.41 28.55
C GLU A 86 18.19 6.34 29.35
N LEU A 87 17.30 5.58 28.70
CA LEU A 87 16.43 4.57 29.32
C LEU A 87 16.74 3.14 28.84
N GLU A 88 17.70 2.96 27.92
CA GLU A 88 18.12 1.64 27.46
C GLU A 88 18.98 0.94 28.52
N GLY A 89 18.33 0.13 29.37
CA GLY A 89 18.99 -0.68 30.40
C GLY A 89 18.54 -0.46 31.84
N ALA A 90 17.51 0.37 32.06
CA ALA A 90 16.75 0.42 33.32
C ALA A 90 15.64 -0.62 33.36
#